data_AF-A0A2V5W3A6-F1
#
_entry.id   AF-A0A2V5W3A6-F1
#
_cell.length_a   1.000
_cell.length_b   1.000
_cell.length_c   1.000
_cell.angle_alpha   90.00
_cell.angle_beta   90.00
_cell.angle_gamma   90.00
#
_symmetry.space_group_name_H-M   'P 1'
#
loop_
_entity.id
_entity.type
_entity.pdbx_description
1 polymer ?
#
loop_
_entity_poly.entity_id
_entity_poly.type
_entity_poly.pdbx_seq_one_letter_code
_entity_poly.pdbx_strand_id
1 'polypeptide(L)'
;MARFRNSAMAGGATSRISAEYGEIILAVGGVNSAPTTVRLDATAAGVTVFGTFNNSSDRNAKQDFAPVSPSQILDKVLQLPVSEWSYKTDSATRHIGPMGQDFYSAFKIGTDEKHIAPIDEGGVALAAIQGLNQKLDAKDAEIAKLKARLDKLEQLINEKNGGEK
;
A
#
# COMPACT_ATOMS: atom_id res chain seq x y z
N MET A 1 -12.81 -27.62 -28.88
CA MET A 1 -13.68 -27.27 -27.74
C MET A 1 -13.48 -28.31 -26.64
N ALA A 2 -12.54 -28.07 -25.73
CA ALA A 2 -12.24 -29.02 -24.66
C ALA A 2 -13.26 -28.84 -23.52
N ARG A 3 -14.16 -29.81 -23.33
CA ARG A 3 -15.04 -29.87 -22.16
C ARG A 3 -14.25 -30.42 -20.99
N PHE A 4 -13.91 -29.59 -20.02
CA PHE A 4 -13.39 -30.05 -18.73
C PHE A 4 -14.51 -30.76 -17.96
N ARG A 5 -14.27 -32.01 -17.57
CA ARG A 5 -15.22 -32.82 -16.79
C ARG A 5 -15.34 -32.23 -15.39
N ASN A 6 -16.55 -31.80 -15.04
CA ASN A 6 -16.92 -31.47 -13.67
C ASN A 6 -17.03 -32.79 -12.88
N SER A 7 -16.07 -33.09 -12.00
CA SER A 7 -16.25 -34.16 -11.02
C SER A 7 -17.34 -33.71 -10.04
N ALA A 8 -18.52 -34.31 -10.14
CA ALA A 8 -19.66 -34.01 -9.29
C ALA A 8 -19.34 -34.34 -7.82
N MET A 9 -18.98 -33.32 -7.05
CA MET A 9 -19.11 -33.36 -5.60
C MET A 9 -20.58 -33.09 -5.28
N ALA A 10 -21.30 -34.12 -4.81
CA ALA A 10 -22.70 -34.02 -4.47
C ALA A 10 -22.91 -32.90 -3.43
N GLY A 11 -23.60 -31.82 -3.81
CA GLY A 11 -23.92 -30.68 -2.95
C GLY A 11 -22.94 -29.49 -2.98
N GLY A 12 -21.98 -29.45 -3.91
CA GLY A 12 -21.00 -28.36 -3.99
C GLY A 12 -21.56 -27.05 -4.59
N ALA A 13 -20.99 -25.91 -4.16
CA ALA A 13 -21.10 -24.64 -4.88
C ALA A 13 -20.73 -24.84 -6.35
N THR A 14 -21.48 -24.25 -7.27
CA THR A 14 -21.13 -24.33 -8.69
C THR A 14 -20.00 -23.36 -9.01
N SER A 15 -19.01 -23.80 -9.79
CA SER A 15 -17.93 -22.95 -10.29
C SER A 15 -17.82 -23.11 -11.80
N ARG A 16 -17.48 -22.03 -12.49
CA ARG A 16 -17.22 -22.02 -13.94
C ARG A 16 -15.91 -21.30 -14.22
N ILE A 17 -15.11 -21.91 -15.08
CA ILE A 17 -14.00 -21.25 -15.77
C ILE A 17 -14.44 -21.11 -17.23
N SER A 18 -14.48 -19.88 -17.72
CA SER A 18 -14.67 -19.56 -19.14
C SER A 18 -13.34 -19.09 -19.71
N ALA A 19 -12.98 -19.57 -20.89
CA ALA A 19 -11.83 -19.10 -21.65
C ALA A 19 -12.28 -18.87 -23.09
N GLU A 20 -12.31 -17.61 -23.49
CA GLU A 20 -12.76 -17.14 -24.79
C GLU A 20 -11.63 -16.37 -25.48
N TYR A 21 -11.90 -15.82 -26.67
CA TYR A 21 -10.89 -15.03 -27.39
C TYR A 21 -10.65 -13.70 -26.68
N GLY A 22 -9.57 -13.63 -25.88
CA GLY A 22 -9.13 -12.42 -25.20
C GLY A 22 -9.71 -12.20 -23.80
N GLU A 23 -10.43 -13.19 -23.25
CA GLU A 23 -11.05 -13.10 -21.92
C GLU A 23 -11.02 -14.46 -21.19
N ILE A 24 -10.69 -14.44 -19.91
CA ILE A 24 -10.74 -15.59 -19.01
C ILE A 24 -11.50 -15.19 -17.74
N ILE A 25 -12.60 -15.89 -17.45
CA ILE A 25 -13.48 -15.59 -16.31
C ILE A 25 -13.51 -16.76 -15.34
N LEU A 26 -13.37 -16.47 -14.05
CA LEU A 26 -13.68 -17.38 -12.95
C LEU A 26 -14.95 -16.89 -12.26
N ALA A 27 -16.01 -17.69 -12.33
CA ALA A 27 -17.29 -17.40 -11.70
C ALA A 27 -17.68 -18.50 -10.69
N VAL A 28 -18.31 -18.09 -9.60
CA VAL A 28 -18.81 -18.96 -8.53
C VAL A 28 -20.29 -18.72 -8.29
N GLY A 29 -20.98 -19.74 -7.77
CA GLY A 29 -22.40 -19.73 -7.46
C GLY A 29 -22.71 -20.48 -6.18
N GLY A 30 -23.91 -20.27 -5.68
CA GLY A 30 -24.46 -21.06 -4.57
C GLY A 30 -24.64 -22.53 -4.96
N VAL A 31 -24.87 -23.36 -3.96
CA VAL A 31 -25.21 -24.79 -4.15
C VAL A 31 -26.43 -24.91 -5.05
N ASN A 32 -26.37 -25.77 -6.07
CA ASN A 32 -27.45 -26.04 -7.04
C ASN A 32 -27.92 -24.83 -7.88
N SER A 33 -27.20 -23.70 -7.87
CA SER A 33 -27.51 -22.53 -8.69
C SER A 33 -26.48 -22.34 -9.80
N ALA A 34 -26.82 -21.66 -10.90
CA ALA A 34 -25.79 -21.26 -11.87
C ALA A 34 -24.79 -20.26 -11.23
N PRO A 35 -23.51 -20.27 -11.62
CA PRO A 35 -22.54 -19.31 -11.12
C PRO A 35 -22.82 -17.92 -11.71
N THR A 36 -23.35 -17.03 -10.89
CA THR A 36 -23.68 -15.64 -11.25
C THR A 36 -22.70 -14.62 -10.70
N THR A 37 -21.75 -15.04 -9.84
CA THR A 37 -20.77 -14.14 -9.22
C THR A 37 -19.41 -14.32 -9.87
N VAL A 38 -18.96 -13.33 -10.65
CA VAL A 38 -17.58 -13.29 -11.15
C VAL A 38 -16.63 -12.96 -9.99
N ARG A 39 -15.51 -13.67 -9.89
CA ARG A 39 -14.47 -13.47 -8.88
C ARG A 39 -13.16 -13.01 -9.49
N LEU A 40 -12.88 -13.43 -10.71
CA LEU A 40 -11.73 -12.96 -11.48
C LEU A 40 -12.14 -12.85 -12.94
N ASP A 41 -11.75 -11.75 -13.55
CA ASP A 41 -11.89 -11.48 -14.98
C ASP A 41 -10.55 -10.98 -15.52
N ALA A 42 -9.98 -11.73 -16.44
CA ALA A 42 -8.70 -11.42 -17.07
C ALA A 42 -8.92 -11.16 -18.56
N THR A 43 -8.57 -9.97 -19.01
CA THR A 43 -8.64 -9.55 -20.41
C THR A 43 -7.26 -9.10 -20.90
N ALA A 44 -7.14 -8.77 -22.18
CA ALA A 44 -5.94 -8.13 -22.70
C ALA A 44 -5.64 -6.75 -22.06
N ALA A 45 -6.62 -6.11 -21.42
CA ALA A 45 -6.45 -4.83 -20.74
C ALA A 45 -5.94 -4.98 -19.29
N GLY A 46 -6.13 -6.14 -18.65
CA GLY A 46 -5.70 -6.38 -17.27
C GLY A 46 -6.47 -7.50 -16.57
N VAL A 47 -6.23 -7.63 -15.27
CA VAL A 47 -6.90 -8.61 -14.40
C VAL A 47 -7.68 -7.87 -13.31
N THR A 48 -8.97 -8.14 -13.24
CA THR A 48 -9.87 -7.63 -12.20
C THR A 48 -10.20 -8.75 -11.22
N VAL A 49 -9.97 -8.50 -9.93
CA VAL A 49 -10.39 -9.40 -8.85
C VAL A 49 -11.60 -8.79 -8.15
N PHE A 50 -12.70 -9.52 -8.12
CA PHE A 50 -13.92 -9.11 -7.44
C PHE A 50 -13.96 -9.66 -6.01
N GLY A 51 -13.92 -8.73 -5.05
CA GLY A 51 -13.85 -9.03 -3.61
C GLY A 51 -12.45 -8.83 -3.04
N THR A 52 -12.17 -9.48 -1.91
CA THR A 52 -10.88 -9.33 -1.23
C THR A 52 -9.78 -10.12 -1.91
N PHE A 53 -8.67 -9.45 -2.23
CA PHE A 53 -7.41 -10.08 -2.63
C PHE A 53 -6.49 -10.26 -1.41
N ASN A 54 -6.18 -11.51 -1.05
CA ASN A 54 -5.38 -11.83 0.12
C ASN A 54 -3.98 -12.30 -0.30
N ASN A 55 -2.96 -11.47 -0.01
CA ASN A 55 -1.56 -11.87 -0.19
C ASN A 55 -1.12 -12.80 0.94
N SER A 56 -0.33 -13.83 0.62
CA SER A 56 0.31 -14.65 1.68
C SER A 56 1.25 -13.77 2.51
N SER A 57 1.02 -13.73 3.83
CA SER A 57 1.78 -12.89 4.76
C SER A 57 2.03 -13.60 6.09
N ASP A 58 2.41 -14.87 6.02
CA ASP A 58 2.85 -15.65 7.19
C ASP A 58 4.35 -15.41 7.46
N ARG A 59 4.73 -15.25 8.74
CA ARG A 59 6.12 -15.19 9.17
C ARG A 59 6.88 -16.47 8.81
N ASN A 60 6.24 -17.63 8.86
CA ASN A 60 6.87 -18.92 8.54
C ASN A 60 7.06 -19.13 7.04
N ALA A 61 6.34 -18.37 6.21
CA ALA A 61 6.49 -18.38 4.75
C ALA A 61 7.51 -17.34 4.27
N LYS A 62 8.11 -16.56 5.18
CA LYS A 62 9.07 -15.49 4.89
C LYS A 62 10.40 -15.79 5.60
N GLN A 63 11.48 -15.32 5.02
CA GLN A 63 12.83 -15.52 5.54
C GLN A 63 13.65 -14.24 5.37
N ASP A 64 14.88 -14.24 5.89
CA ASP A 64 15.87 -13.16 5.70
C ASP A 64 15.37 -11.78 6.16
N PHE A 65 14.71 -11.73 7.33
CA PHE A 65 14.19 -10.50 7.90
C PHE A 65 15.31 -9.52 8.26
N ALA A 66 15.31 -8.35 7.63
CA ALA A 66 16.13 -7.21 8.01
C ALA A 66 15.24 -6.04 8.45
N PRO A 67 15.51 -5.39 9.59
CA PRO A 67 14.78 -4.19 9.98
C PRO A 67 15.08 -3.04 9.02
N VAL A 68 14.05 -2.24 8.73
CA VAL A 68 14.20 -0.97 7.99
C VAL A 68 14.24 0.20 8.97
N SER A 69 14.89 1.30 8.59
CA SER A 69 14.82 2.55 9.33
C SER A 69 13.62 3.37 8.86
N PRO A 70 12.59 3.60 9.71
CA PRO A 70 11.41 4.36 9.32
C PRO A 70 11.73 5.79 8.83
N SER A 71 12.69 6.46 9.46
CA SER A 71 13.13 7.80 9.07
C SER A 71 13.79 7.81 7.68
N GLN A 72 14.67 6.84 7.39
CA GLN A 72 15.30 6.72 6.07
C GLN A 72 14.27 6.38 4.98
N ILE A 73 13.28 5.52 5.28
CA ILE A 73 12.20 5.22 4.35
C ILE A 73 11.36 6.47 4.09
N LEU A 74 10.98 7.22 5.13
CA LEU A 74 10.29 8.49 4.95
C LEU A 74 11.10 9.45 4.07
N ASP A 75 12.40 9.60 4.31
CA ASP A 75 13.24 10.52 3.53
C ASP A 75 13.30 10.12 2.05
N LYS A 76 13.29 8.83 1.74
CA LYS A 76 13.17 8.32 0.35
C LYS A 76 11.79 8.59 -0.24
N VAL A 77 10.72 8.36 0.52
CA VAL A 77 9.33 8.64 0.08
C VAL A 77 9.15 10.13 -0.23
N LEU A 78 9.72 11.02 0.58
CA LEU A 78 9.66 12.47 0.35
C LEU A 78 10.39 12.94 -0.93
N GLN A 79 11.30 12.12 -1.46
CA GLN A 79 12.00 12.37 -2.72
C GLN A 79 11.37 11.64 -3.92
N LEU A 80 10.42 10.74 -3.67
CA LEU A 80 9.82 9.91 -4.69
C LEU A 80 8.82 10.72 -5.53
N PRO A 81 9.00 10.84 -6.85
CA PRO A 81 8.02 11.49 -7.71
C PRO A 81 6.69 10.77 -7.67
N VAL A 82 5.62 11.50 -7.40
CA VAL A 82 4.23 11.02 -7.50
C VAL A 82 3.54 11.84 -8.57
N SER A 83 2.84 11.17 -9.48
CA SER A 83 2.12 11.82 -10.58
C SER A 83 0.78 11.16 -10.80
N GLU A 84 -0.16 11.90 -11.38
CA GLU A 84 -1.36 11.29 -11.92
C GLU A 84 -1.12 10.82 -13.36
N TRP A 85 -1.55 9.61 -13.67
CA TRP A 85 -1.34 9.00 -14.98
C TRP A 85 -2.54 8.12 -15.38
N SER A 86 -2.54 7.69 -16.63
CA SER A 86 -3.49 6.71 -17.17
C SER A 86 -2.72 5.70 -17.98
N TYR A 87 -3.23 4.47 -18.07
CA TYR A 87 -2.65 3.49 -18.98
C TYR A 87 -2.90 3.90 -20.43
N LYS A 88 -2.00 3.51 -21.34
CA LYS A 88 -2.23 3.73 -22.79
C LYS A 88 -3.43 2.95 -23.31
N THR A 89 -3.71 1.78 -22.73
CA THR A 89 -4.83 0.90 -23.06
C THR A 89 -6.13 1.25 -22.34
N ASP A 90 -6.05 2.10 -21.30
CA ASP A 90 -7.20 2.63 -20.57
C ASP A 90 -6.91 4.09 -20.20
N SER A 91 -7.09 4.97 -21.19
CA SER A 91 -6.85 6.41 -21.03
C SER A 91 -7.95 7.12 -20.23
N ALA A 92 -9.08 6.48 -20.00
CA ALA A 92 -10.23 7.08 -19.31
C ALA A 92 -10.07 7.01 -17.79
N THR A 93 -9.42 5.96 -17.28
CA THR A 93 -9.16 5.79 -15.85
C THR A 93 -7.93 6.59 -15.41
N ARG A 94 -8.07 7.37 -14.35
CA ARG A 94 -6.97 8.10 -13.69
C ARG A 94 -6.44 7.30 -12.52
N HIS A 95 -5.12 7.18 -12.44
CA HIS A 95 -4.39 6.59 -11.34
C HIS A 95 -3.45 7.65 -10.75
N ILE A 96 -3.07 7.46 -9.49
CA ILE A 96 -2.06 8.27 -8.80
C ILE A 96 -1.02 7.32 -8.20
N GLY A 97 0.25 7.65 -8.38
CA GLY A 97 1.34 6.86 -7.82
C GLY A 97 2.70 7.17 -8.45
N PRO A 98 3.77 6.58 -7.92
CA PRO A 98 5.09 6.66 -8.53
C PRO A 98 5.19 5.77 -9.77
N MET A 99 6.20 6.04 -10.60
CA MET A 99 6.60 5.09 -11.65
C MET A 99 7.41 3.96 -11.03
N GLY A 100 7.31 2.75 -11.60
CA GLY A 100 8.05 1.57 -11.13
C GLY A 100 9.56 1.78 -11.09
N GLN A 101 10.11 2.52 -12.06
CA GLN A 101 11.54 2.75 -12.18
C GLN A 101 12.06 3.62 -11.04
N ASP A 102 11.33 4.67 -10.70
CA ASP A 102 11.69 5.58 -9.60
C ASP A 102 11.55 4.86 -8.26
N PHE A 103 10.48 4.08 -8.08
CA PHE A 103 10.27 3.26 -6.89
C PHE A 103 11.40 2.24 -6.71
N TYR A 104 11.73 1.49 -7.75
CA TYR A 104 12.81 0.50 -7.72
C TYR A 104 14.18 1.18 -7.52
N SER A 105 14.42 2.34 -8.13
CA SER A 105 15.63 3.13 -7.92
C SER A 105 15.81 3.52 -6.45
N ALA A 106 14.74 3.98 -5.80
CA ALA A 106 14.76 4.41 -4.40
C ALA A 106 14.88 3.24 -3.40
N PHE A 107 14.15 2.15 -3.63
CA PHE A 107 13.99 1.08 -2.63
C PHE A 107 14.70 -0.23 -2.96
N LYS A 108 14.94 -0.53 -4.24
CA LYS A 108 15.55 -1.80 -4.71
C LYS A 108 14.77 -3.04 -4.24
N ILE A 109 13.44 -2.94 -4.18
CA ILE A 109 12.52 -4.03 -3.82
C ILE A 109 11.56 -4.30 -4.97
N GLY A 110 11.00 -5.52 -5.02
CA GLY A 110 10.11 -5.97 -6.08
C GLY A 110 10.80 -6.85 -7.12
N THR A 111 10.02 -7.37 -8.06
CA THR A 111 10.49 -8.32 -9.08
C THR A 111 11.35 -7.65 -10.15
N ASP A 112 11.04 -6.41 -10.52
CA ASP A 112 11.75 -5.62 -11.52
C ASP A 112 11.45 -4.11 -11.34
N GLU A 113 12.00 -3.28 -12.21
CA GLU A 113 11.81 -1.82 -12.20
C GLU A 113 10.54 -1.33 -12.93
N LYS A 114 9.66 -2.24 -13.38
CA LYS A 114 8.47 -1.89 -14.17
C LYS A 114 7.16 -2.23 -13.44
N HIS A 115 7.24 -2.93 -12.32
CA HIS A 115 6.09 -3.34 -11.53
C HIS A 115 6.27 -2.93 -10.06
N ILE A 116 5.17 -2.51 -9.45
CA ILE A 116 5.09 -2.26 -8.02
C ILE A 116 4.05 -3.23 -7.47
N ALA A 117 4.46 -4.12 -6.57
CA ALA A 117 3.51 -5.00 -5.89
C ALA A 117 2.75 -4.18 -4.83
N PRO A 118 1.42 -4.32 -4.69
CA PRO A 118 0.66 -3.59 -3.67
C PRO A 118 1.17 -3.81 -2.24
N ILE A 119 1.74 -5.00 -1.95
CA ILE A 119 2.35 -5.31 -0.65
C ILE A 119 3.61 -4.49 -0.38
N ASP A 120 4.40 -4.19 -1.41
CA ASP A 120 5.65 -3.42 -1.29
C ASP A 120 5.35 -1.94 -1.09
N GLU A 121 4.42 -1.39 -1.88
CA GLU A 121 3.95 -0.01 -1.72
C GLU A 121 3.33 0.20 -0.32
N GLY A 122 2.48 -0.74 0.12
CA GLY A 122 1.90 -0.71 1.46
C GLY A 122 2.94 -0.79 2.57
N GLY A 123 3.97 -1.63 2.42
CA GLY A 123 5.08 -1.73 3.36
C GLY A 123 5.89 -0.43 3.49
N VAL A 124 6.21 0.19 2.34
CA VAL A 124 6.90 1.50 2.29
C VAL A 124 6.05 2.58 2.94
N ALA A 125 4.74 2.64 2.65
CA ALA A 125 3.83 3.61 3.24
C ALA A 125 3.75 3.48 4.78
N LEU A 126 3.62 2.26 5.30
CA LEU A 126 3.59 2.00 6.75
C LEU A 126 4.88 2.44 7.44
N ALA A 127 6.04 2.11 6.86
CA ALA A 127 7.33 2.54 7.40
C ALA A 127 7.52 4.06 7.33
N ALA A 128 7.06 4.72 6.26
CA ALA A 128 7.10 6.18 6.15
C ALA A 128 6.20 6.85 7.20
N ILE A 129 5.00 6.33 7.46
CA ILE A 129 4.10 6.83 8.52
C ILE A 129 4.76 6.72 9.90
N GLN A 130 5.43 5.59 10.20
CA GLN A 130 6.20 5.45 11.43
C GLN A 130 7.33 6.48 11.52
N GLY A 131 8.06 6.71 10.43
CA GLY A 131 9.10 7.75 10.36
C GLY A 131 8.54 9.17 10.56
N LEU A 132 7.32 9.42 10.08
CA LEU A 132 6.66 10.71 10.25
C LEU A 132 6.26 10.94 11.70
N ASN A 133 5.72 9.92 12.37
CA ASN A 133 5.41 9.99 13.80
C ASN A 133 6.66 10.29 14.64
N GLN A 134 7.79 9.65 14.32
CA GLN A 134 9.07 9.93 15.00
C GLN A 134 9.51 11.39 14.83
N LYS A 135 9.32 11.98 13.64
CA LYS A 135 9.59 13.42 13.42
C LYS A 135 8.64 14.31 14.23
N LEU A 136 7.37 13.93 14.36
CA LEU A 136 6.39 14.66 15.18
C LEU A 136 6.76 14.63 16.66
N ASP A 137 7.05 13.45 17.22
CA ASP A 137 7.45 13.30 18.62
C ASP A 137 8.69 14.14 18.96
N ALA A 138 9.68 14.16 18.05
CA ALA A 138 10.88 14.98 18.21
C ALA A 138 10.55 16.48 18.21
N LYS A 139 9.61 16.92 17.36
CA LYS A 139 9.16 18.32 17.30
C LYS A 139 8.37 18.71 18.54
N ASP A 140 7.52 17.84 19.06
CA ASP A 140 6.77 18.09 20.29
C ASP A 140 7.69 18.23 21.52
N ALA A 141 8.73 17.40 21.61
CA ALA A 141 9.74 17.52 22.65
C ALA A 141 10.52 18.85 22.55
N GLU A 142 10.85 19.28 21.33
CA GLU A 142 11.50 20.58 21.08
C GLU A 142 10.58 21.74 21.49
N ILE A 143 9.30 21.70 21.11
CA ILE A 143 8.29 22.70 21.47
C ILE A 143 8.13 22.78 23.00
N ALA A 144 8.06 21.64 23.69
CA ALA A 144 7.95 21.61 25.15
C ALA A 144 9.17 22.26 25.84
N LYS A 145 10.38 21.97 25.34
CA LYS A 145 11.62 22.58 25.84
C LYS A 145 11.66 24.09 25.61
N LEU A 146 11.22 24.54 24.43
CA LEU A 146 11.17 25.96 24.10
C LEU A 146 10.16 26.70 24.98
N LYS A 147 8.96 26.13 25.20
CA LYS A 147 7.95 26.68 26.13
C LYS A 147 8.52 26.84 27.54
N ALA A 148 9.12 25.79 28.09
CA ALA A 148 9.73 25.86 29.43
C ALA A 148 10.83 26.93 29.55
N ARG A 149 11.59 27.17 28.48
CA ARG A 149 12.61 28.23 28.45
C ARG A 149 11.98 29.62 28.37
N LEU A 150 10.91 29.78 27.60
CA LEU A 150 10.16 31.03 27.51
C LEU A 150 9.57 31.39 28.87
N ASP A 151 8.87 30.46 29.52
CA ASP A 151 8.29 30.67 30.86
C ASP A 151 9.36 31.12 31.87
N LYS A 152 10.54 30.49 31.84
CA LYS A 152 11.67 30.88 32.70
C LYS A 152 12.20 32.29 32.39
N LEU A 153 12.30 32.67 31.12
CA LEU A 153 12.74 34.00 30.72
C LEU A 153 11.73 35.07 31.13
N GLU A 154 10.43 34.81 30.95
CA GLU A 154 9.35 35.71 31.36
C GLU A 154 9.37 35.93 32.88
N GLN A 155 9.59 34.89 33.67
CA GLN A 155 9.77 35.00 35.12
C GLN A 155 10.96 35.90 35.47
N LEU A 156 12.13 35.68 34.87
CA LEU A 156 13.33 36.47 35.13
C LEU A 156 13.17 37.96 34.75
N ILE A 157 12.46 38.25 33.65
CA ILE A 157 12.17 39.63 33.24
C ILE A 157 11.24 40.30 34.26
N ASN A 158 10.20 39.60 34.72
CA ASN A 158 9.27 40.13 35.71
C ASN A 158 9.93 40.37 37.06
N GLU A 159 10.82 39.48 37.51
CA GLU A 159 11.62 39.65 38.73
C GLU A 159 12.54 40.87 38.63
N LYS A 160 13.24 41.05 37.50
CA LYS A 160 14.14 42.18 37.30
C LYS A 160 13.39 43.52 37.27
N ASN A 161 12.25 43.59 36.59
CA ASN A 161 11.45 44.80 36.48
C ASN A 161 10.69 45.13 37.79
N GLY A 162 10.43 44.12 38.64
CA GLY A 162 9.82 44.29 39.95
C GLY A 162 10.78 44.77 41.05
N GLY A 163 12.10 44.67 40.82
CA GLY A 163 13.14 45.06 41.78
C GLY A 163 13.63 46.51 41.69
N GLU A 164 13.13 47.31 40.75
CA GLU A 164 13.52 48.72 40.55
C GLU A 164 12.61 49.73 41.30
N LYS A 165 11.96 49.34 42.40
CA LYS A 165 11.15 50.24 43.26
C LYS A 165 11.80 50.50 44.61
#